data_AF-A0A813AFD9-F1
#
_entry.id   AF-A0A813AFD9-F1
#
_cell.length_a   1.000
_cell.length_b   1.000
_cell.length_c   1.000
_cell.angle_alpha   90.00
_cell.angle_beta   90.00
_cell.angle_gamma   90.00
#
_symmetry.space_group_name_H-M   'P 1'
#
loop_
_entity.id
_entity.type
_entity.pdbx_description
1 polymer ?
#
loop_
_entity_poly.entity_id
_entity_poly.type
_entity_poly.pdbx_seq_one_letter_code
_entity_poly.pdbx_strand_id
1 'polypeptide(L)'
;YLDHLDEDWRGMYDNDPVAEVPEDKREKVLGGEGCMWGETVDGSDQAPTLWPRLAAIAERLWSAPASSSAAAESRLNAFRCLLLRRGVAAAPTQVSGRRAPLGPGSLGAAGETDSFDALI
;
A
#
# COMPACT_ATOMS: atom_id res chain seq x y z
N TYR A 1 11.79 -1.76 -2.56
CA TYR A 1 11.85 -0.61 -1.61
C TYR A 1 10.69 0.34 -1.88
N LEU A 2 10.34 1.26 -0.98
CA LEU A 2 9.22 2.18 -1.22
C LEU A 2 9.52 3.25 -2.28
N ASP A 3 10.79 3.61 -2.48
CA ASP A 3 11.23 4.54 -3.53
C ASP A 3 11.31 3.88 -4.92
N HIS A 4 11.26 2.55 -5.01
CA HIS A 4 11.10 1.84 -6.28
C HIS A 4 9.65 2.01 -6.78
N LEU A 5 9.46 2.88 -7.77
CA LEU A 5 8.14 3.25 -8.29
C LEU A 5 7.53 2.19 -9.22
N ASP A 6 8.32 1.22 -9.65
CA ASP A 6 7.92 0.06 -10.44
C ASP A 6 7.38 -1.10 -9.59
N GLU A 7 7.61 -1.09 -8.27
CA GLU A 7 7.08 -2.07 -7.33
C GLU A 7 5.64 -1.74 -6.90
N ASP A 8 4.75 -2.73 -7.02
CA ASP A 8 3.37 -2.67 -6.53
C ASP A 8 3.27 -3.11 -5.06
N TRP A 9 2.26 -2.61 -4.35
CA TRP A 9 1.98 -2.99 -2.96
C TRP A 9 1.75 -4.49 -2.79
N ARG A 10 1.26 -5.18 -3.82
CA ARG A 10 1.00 -6.63 -3.79
C ARG A 10 2.27 -7.42 -3.51
N GLY A 11 3.37 -7.09 -4.20
CA GLY A 11 4.67 -7.75 -3.96
C GLY A 11 5.20 -7.48 -2.54
N MET A 12 4.96 -6.28 -2.01
CA MET A 12 5.32 -5.93 -0.63
C MET A 12 4.47 -6.69 0.40
N TYR A 13 3.18 -6.88 0.11
CA TYR A 13 2.25 -7.62 0.97
C TYR A 13 2.55 -9.12 0.99
N ASP A 14 2.82 -9.70 -0.18
CA ASP A 14 3.04 -11.13 -0.33
C ASP A 14 4.43 -11.58 0.17
N ASN A 15 5.34 -10.65 0.46
CA ASN A 15 6.64 -10.93 1.05
C ASN A 15 6.49 -11.50 2.48
N ASP A 16 6.83 -12.77 2.67
CA ASP A 16 6.81 -13.43 3.98
C ASP A 16 8.19 -13.30 4.66
N PRO A 17 8.29 -12.61 5.81
CA PRO A 17 9.56 -12.35 6.49
C PRO A 17 10.26 -13.61 7.01
N VAL A 18 9.56 -14.75 7.11
CA VAL A 18 10.11 -16.01 7.62
C VAL A 18 10.14 -17.13 6.58
N ALA A 19 9.76 -16.87 5.32
CA ALA A 19 9.72 -17.88 4.27
C ALA A 19 11.05 -18.61 4.08
N GLU A 20 12.16 -17.88 4.11
CA GLU A 20 13.51 -18.42 3.94
C GLU A 20 14.26 -18.62 5.27
N VAL A 21 13.59 -18.40 6.40
CA VAL A 21 14.19 -18.51 7.73
C VAL A 21 13.95 -19.91 8.29
N PRO A 22 15.02 -20.65 8.68
CA PRO A 22 14.90 -21.93 9.36
C PRO A 22 14.00 -21.86 10.60
N GLU A 23 13.18 -22.88 10.84
CA GLU A 23 12.19 -22.90 11.94
C GLU A 23 12.82 -22.57 13.31
N ASP A 24 14.00 -23.13 13.58
CA ASP A 24 14.79 -22.93 14.81
C ASP A 24 15.31 -21.48 14.98
N LYS A 25 15.19 -20.65 13.96
CA LYS A 25 15.65 -19.25 13.95
C LYS A 25 14.52 -18.24 13.78
N ARG A 26 13.28 -18.67 13.51
CA ARG A 26 12.15 -17.74 13.27
C ARG A 26 11.87 -16.85 14.47
N GLU A 27 12.04 -17.35 15.69
CA GLU A 27 11.89 -16.56 16.92
C GLU A 27 12.90 -15.40 17.05
N LYS A 28 13.97 -15.40 16.24
CA LYS A 28 14.96 -14.30 16.20
C LYS A 28 14.55 -13.16 15.26
N VAL A 29 13.50 -13.36 14.46
CA VAL A 29 12.97 -12.33 13.58
C VAL A 29 12.06 -11.43 14.39
N LEU A 30 12.50 -10.19 14.62
CA LEU A 30 11.73 -9.21 15.40
C LEU A 30 10.58 -8.58 14.61
N GLY A 31 10.66 -8.62 13.28
CA GLY A 31 9.72 -7.98 12.37
C GLY A 31 10.40 -7.57 11.07
N GLY A 32 9.92 -6.50 10.47
CA GLY A 32 10.48 -5.92 9.25
C GLY A 32 10.25 -4.42 9.19
N GLU A 33 10.82 -3.78 8.18
CA GLU A 33 10.68 -2.35 7.93
C GLU A 33 10.45 -2.06 6.44
N GLY A 34 9.67 -1.03 6.17
CA GLY A 34 9.54 -0.46 4.82
C GLY A 34 10.45 0.76 4.70
N CYS A 35 11.53 0.63 3.94
CA CYS A 35 12.49 1.73 3.74
C CYS A 35 12.15 2.54 2.49
N MET A 36 12.28 3.86 2.62
CA MET A 36 12.15 4.84 1.53
C MET A 36 13.37 5.77 1.61
N TRP A 37 14.21 5.71 0.59
CA TRP A 37 15.35 6.62 0.48
C TRP A 37 14.97 7.94 -0.20
N GLY A 38 15.76 8.99 0.07
CA GLY A 38 15.45 10.38 -0.26
C GLY A 38 16.01 10.89 -1.59
N GLU A 39 16.63 10.04 -2.41
CA GLU A 39 17.28 10.46 -3.66
C GLU A 39 16.28 11.01 -4.68
N THR A 40 15.03 10.52 -4.62
CA THR A 40 13.96 10.88 -5.57
C THR A 40 12.65 11.28 -4.89
N VAL A 41 12.69 11.56 -3.59
CA VAL A 41 11.52 11.89 -2.76
C VAL A 41 11.79 13.18 -1.99
N ASP A 42 10.83 14.08 -1.96
CA ASP A 42 10.85 15.28 -1.11
C ASP A 42 9.52 15.49 -0.38
N GLY A 43 9.37 16.62 0.32
CA GLY A 43 8.16 16.92 1.08
C GLY A 43 6.88 17.02 0.25
N SER A 44 6.98 17.17 -1.07
CA SER A 44 5.82 17.25 -1.97
C SER A 44 5.24 15.88 -2.29
N ASP A 45 6.05 14.81 -2.26
CA ASP A 45 5.65 13.47 -2.70
C ASP A 45 5.98 12.35 -1.72
N GLN A 46 6.49 12.68 -0.52
CA GLN A 46 6.74 11.72 0.55
C GLN A 46 5.49 10.92 0.94
N ALA A 47 4.40 11.60 1.31
CA ALA A 47 3.18 10.95 1.77
C ALA A 47 2.55 10.01 0.71
N PRO A 48 2.33 10.44 -0.55
CA PRO A 48 1.81 9.54 -1.58
C PRO A 48 2.81 8.46 -2.00
N THR A 49 4.11 8.63 -1.78
CA THR A 49 5.09 7.55 -1.95
C THR A 49 4.92 6.50 -0.85
N LEU A 50 4.81 6.91 0.41
CA LEU A 50 4.64 5.98 1.54
C LEU A 50 3.30 5.25 1.50
N TRP A 51 2.20 5.97 1.33
CA TRP A 51 0.86 5.42 1.45
C TRP A 51 0.22 5.16 0.09
N PRO A 52 -0.43 4.01 -0.13
CA PRO A 52 -0.82 2.99 0.85
C PRO A 52 0.19 1.82 0.99
N ARG A 53 1.31 1.85 0.26
CA ARG A 53 2.28 0.75 0.20
C ARG A 53 2.85 0.35 1.56
N LEU A 54 3.17 1.31 2.42
CA LEU A 54 3.61 1.05 3.78
C LEU A 54 2.54 0.37 4.64
N ALA A 55 1.24 0.60 4.36
CA ALA A 55 0.15 -0.08 5.06
C ALA A 55 0.11 -1.57 4.73
N ALA A 56 0.44 -1.94 3.50
CA ALA A 56 0.55 -3.35 3.09
C ALA A 56 1.67 -4.08 3.85
N ILE A 57 2.83 -3.44 4.00
CA ILE A 57 3.94 -3.95 4.83
C ILE A 57 3.51 -4.08 6.29
N ALA A 58 2.83 -3.05 6.83
CA ALA A 58 2.36 -3.05 8.20
C ALA A 58 1.36 -4.18 8.49
N GLU A 59 0.38 -4.43 7.60
CA GLU A 59 -0.59 -5.51 7.75
C GLU A 59 0.09 -6.88 7.70
N ARG A 60 1.09 -7.05 6.81
CA ARG A 60 1.88 -8.28 6.69
C ARG A 60 2.67 -8.60 7.96
N LEU A 61 3.26 -7.58 8.60
CA LEU A 61 4.02 -7.75 9.84
C LEU A 61 3.14 -7.88 11.08
N TRP A 62 1.92 -7.33 11.05
CA TRP A 62 0.98 -7.39 12.17
C TRP A 62 0.19 -8.70 12.24
N SER A 63 -0.08 -9.32 11.10
CA SER A 63 -0.95 -10.52 11.02
C SER A 63 -0.15 -11.82 10.84
N ALA A 64 -0.46 -12.85 11.65
CA ALA A 64 0.03 -14.23 11.43
C ALA A 64 -0.67 -14.88 10.21
N PRO A 65 -0.05 -15.82 9.47
CA PRO A 65 -0.22 -15.94 8.02
C PRO A 65 -1.54 -16.59 7.57
N ALA A 66 -2.10 -16.07 6.46
CA ALA A 66 -2.78 -16.81 5.37
C ALA A 66 -3.51 -15.91 4.32
N SER A 67 -3.49 -14.58 4.44
CA SER A 67 -4.13 -13.73 3.42
C SER A 67 -3.17 -13.50 2.25
N SER A 68 -3.65 -13.68 1.03
CA SER A 68 -2.98 -13.17 -0.18
C SER A 68 -3.25 -11.68 -0.34
N SER A 69 -2.44 -11.00 -1.14
CA SER A 69 -2.70 -9.63 -1.58
C SER A 69 -4.10 -9.46 -2.17
N ALA A 70 -4.59 -10.42 -2.97
CA ALA A 70 -5.96 -10.40 -3.52
C ALA A 70 -7.04 -10.30 -2.43
N ALA A 71 -6.87 -11.01 -1.31
CA ALA A 71 -7.82 -10.95 -0.19
C ALA A 71 -7.67 -9.67 0.66
N ALA A 72 -6.56 -8.95 0.54
CA ALA A 72 -6.30 -7.69 1.24
C ALA A 72 -6.75 -6.44 0.45
N GLU A 73 -6.98 -6.56 -0.85
CA GLU A 73 -7.23 -5.42 -1.75
C GLU A 73 -8.41 -4.55 -1.31
N SER A 74 -9.54 -5.15 -0.92
CA SER A 74 -10.71 -4.39 -0.43
C SER A 74 -10.42 -3.64 0.87
N ARG A 75 -9.65 -4.24 1.80
CA ARG A 75 -9.23 -3.59 3.05
C ARG A 75 -8.26 -2.45 2.81
N LEU A 76 -7.29 -2.65 1.93
CA LEU A 76 -6.31 -1.62 1.59
C LEU A 76 -6.97 -0.42 0.89
N ASN A 77 -7.94 -0.68 0.00
CA ASN A 77 -8.75 0.37 -0.63
C ASN A 77 -9.54 1.17 0.42
N ALA A 78 -10.22 0.49 1.34
CA ALA A 78 -10.94 1.16 2.43
C ALA A 78 -9.99 1.98 3.32
N PHE A 79 -8.80 1.45 3.64
CA PHE A 79 -7.79 2.15 4.42
C PHE A 79 -7.26 3.40 3.70
N ARG A 80 -7.03 3.31 2.39
CA ARG A 80 -6.68 4.46 1.56
C ARG A 80 -7.76 5.55 1.63
N CYS A 81 -9.04 5.18 1.54
CA CYS A 81 -10.15 6.12 1.67
C CYS A 81 -10.13 6.82 3.04
N LEU A 82 -9.83 6.08 4.12
CA LEU A 82 -9.68 6.64 5.46
C LEU A 82 -8.52 7.64 5.57
N LEU A 83 -7.37 7.34 4.95
CA LEU A 83 -6.21 8.25 4.91
C LEU A 83 -6.56 9.57 4.23
N LEU A 84 -7.20 9.50 3.06
CA LEU A 84 -7.62 10.68 2.31
C LEU A 84 -8.63 11.53 3.09
N ARG A 85 -9.61 10.90 3.75
CA ARG A 85 -10.57 11.61 4.63
C ARG A 85 -9.90 12.28 5.83
N ARG A 86 -8.71 11.84 6.22
CA ARG A 86 -7.89 12.43 7.30
C ARG A 86 -6.85 13.44 6.80
N GLY A 87 -6.86 13.77 5.51
CA GLY A 87 -5.89 14.69 4.93
C GLY A 87 -4.49 14.10 4.71
N VAL A 88 -4.34 12.77 4.80
CA VAL A 88 -3.10 12.07 4.46
C VAL A 88 -3.14 11.70 2.98
N ALA A 89 -2.27 12.31 2.18
CA ALA A 89 -2.15 12.00 0.76
C ALA A 89 -1.70 10.54 0.57
N ALA A 90 -2.47 9.76 -0.20
CA ALA A 90 -2.18 8.37 -0.50
C ALA A 90 -2.37 8.08 -2.00
N ALA A 91 -1.36 7.42 -2.60
CA ALA A 91 -1.38 7.02 -4.00
C ALA A 91 -2.52 6.01 -4.29
N PRO A 92 -2.98 5.91 -5.54
CA PRO A 92 -3.97 4.89 -5.91
C PRO A 92 -3.38 3.48 -5.81
N THR A 93 -4.23 2.49 -5.51
CA THR A 93 -3.87 1.07 -5.33
C THR A 93 -3.82 0.25 -6.62
N GLN A 94 -4.39 0.78 -7.71
CA GLN A 94 -4.48 0.11 -9.02
C GLN A 94 -3.30 0.42 -9.94
N VAL A 95 -2.43 1.36 -9.55
CA VAL A 95 -1.29 1.81 -10.35
C VAL A 95 -0.03 1.78 -9.49
N SER A 96 1.12 1.60 -10.14
CA SER A 96 2.41 1.59 -9.45
C SER A 96 2.94 3.01 -9.24
N GLY A 97 3.70 3.18 -8.15
CA GLY A 97 4.41 4.41 -7.83
C GLY A 97 3.50 5.63 -7.68
N ARG A 98 3.95 6.77 -8.23
CA ARG A 98 3.27 8.07 -8.13
C ARG A 98 2.28 8.33 -9.27
N ARG A 99 1.85 7.27 -9.96
CA ARG A 99 0.99 7.41 -11.15
C ARG A 99 -0.42 7.88 -10.76
N ALA A 100 -1.03 8.67 -11.64
CA ALA A 100 -2.41 9.08 -11.52
C ALA A 100 -3.36 7.85 -11.58
N PRO A 101 -4.52 7.91 -10.90
CA PRO A 101 -5.54 6.86 -10.97
C PRO A 101 -6.10 6.72 -12.39
N LEU A 102 -6.60 5.52 -12.71
CA LEU A 102 -7.31 5.27 -13.96
C LEU A 102 -8.73 5.84 -13.86
N GLY A 103 -8.87 7.12 -14.23
CA GLY A 103 -10.15 7.82 -14.27
C GLY A 103 -10.46 8.69 -13.03
N PRO A 104 -11.57 9.46 -13.09
CA PRO A 104 -12.04 10.26 -11.97
C PRO A 104 -12.54 9.37 -10.82
N GLY A 105 -12.39 9.82 -9.58
CA GLY A 105 -12.86 9.08 -8.40
C GLY A 105 -11.94 7.92 -8.00
N SER A 106 -10.74 8.22 -7.49
CA SER A 106 -9.78 7.19 -7.03
C SER A 106 -10.22 6.34 -5.83
N LEU A 107 -11.44 6.55 -5.31
CA LEU A 107 -11.97 5.88 -4.12
C LEU A 107 -12.82 4.65 -4.45
N GLY A 108 -13.14 4.41 -5.73
CA GLY A 108 -13.93 3.25 -6.18
C GLY A 108 -13.07 2.05 -6.54
N ALA A 109 -13.44 0.86 -6.04
CA ALA A 109 -13.07 -0.37 -6.71
C ALA A 109 -13.56 -0.29 -8.17
N ALA A 110 -12.84 -0.91 -9.11
CA ALA A 110 -13.24 -0.95 -10.51
C ALA A 110 -14.69 -1.46 -10.64
N GLY A 111 -15.66 -0.54 -10.77
CA GLY A 111 -17.08 -0.87 -10.81
C GLY A 111 -18.04 0.08 -10.09
N GLU A 112 -17.58 0.92 -9.15
CA GLU A 112 -18.50 1.82 -8.43
C GLU A 112 -18.22 3.28 -8.78
N THR A 113 -19.04 3.79 -9.70
CA THR A 113 -19.06 5.22 -10.05
C THR A 113 -19.74 5.97 -8.92
N ASP A 114 -18.95 6.60 -8.05
CA ASP A 114 -19.50 7.59 -7.13
C ASP A 114 -20.05 8.76 -7.96
N SER A 115 -21.36 8.95 -7.88
CA SER A 115 -22.19 9.90 -8.62
C SER A 115 -22.01 11.37 -8.20
N PHE A 116 -20.77 11.79 -7.95
CA PHE A 116 -20.48 13.17 -7.55
C PHE A 116 -20.32 14.17 -8.72
N ASP A 117 -20.39 13.71 -9.97
CA ASP A 117 -20.32 14.57 -11.18
C ASP A 117 -21.69 15.06 -11.69
N ALA A 118 -22.71 15.13 -10.84
CA ALA A 118 -24.04 15.64 -11.19
C ALA A 118 -24.37 17.04 -10.60
N LEU A 119 -23.36 17.85 -10.24
CA LEU A 119 -23.61 19.18 -9.67
C LEU A 119 -22.50 20.19 -9.97
N ILE A 120 -22.22 20.41 -11.26
CA ILE A 120 -21.85 21.73 -11.83
C ILE A 120 -22.54 21.86 -13.19
#